data_AF-A0A3S3GKJ9-F1
#
_entry.id   AF-A0A3S3GKJ9-F1
#
_cell.length_a   1.000
_cell.length_b   1.000
_cell.length_c   1.000
_cell.angle_alpha   90.00
_cell.angle_beta   90.00
_cell.angle_gamma   90.00
#
_symmetry.space_group_name_H-M   'P 1'
#
loop_
_entity.id
_entity.type
_entity.pdbx_description
1 polymer ?
#
loop_
_entity_poly.entity_id
_entity_poly.type
_entity_poly.pdbx_seq_one_letter_code
_entity_poly.pdbx_strand_id
1 'polypeptide(L)' 'MTSRPETTDHSTCGAALDAAVAWLRETPRAQRPGPAVPELRRRFGLSPAEACRALAEFHLNLAR' A
#
# COMPACT_ATOMS: atom_id res chain seq x y z
N MET A 1 32.00 16.38 1.29
CA MET A 1 31.48 15.32 0.40
C MET A 1 30.13 14.89 0.96
N THR A 2 29.05 15.33 0.33
CA THR A 2 27.67 15.16 0.83
C THR A 2 27.27 13.70 0.68
N SER A 3 27.15 13.00 1.81
CA SER A 3 26.65 11.63 1.84
C SER A 3 25.26 11.59 1.20
N ARG A 4 25.11 10.74 0.18
CA ARG A 4 23.84 10.42 -0.49
C ARG A 4 22.84 9.96 0.57
N PRO A 5 21.55 10.35 0.51
CA PRO A 5 20.56 9.78 1.39
C PRO A 5 20.56 8.26 1.17
N GLU A 6 20.84 7.56 2.27
CA GLU A 6 20.60 6.14 2.43
C GLU A 6 19.27 5.76 1.76
N THR A 7 19.33 4.97 0.70
CA THR A 7 18.14 4.31 0.17
C THR A 7 17.63 3.44 1.29
N THR A 8 16.61 3.92 2.01
CA THR A 8 15.85 3.11 2.96
C THR A 8 15.45 1.87 2.17
N ASP A 9 16.03 0.72 2.52
CA ASP A 9 15.70 -0.54 1.89
C ASP A 9 14.21 -0.78 2.12
N HIS A 10 13.39 -0.44 1.13
CA HIS A 10 11.96 -0.73 1.10
C HIS A 10 11.77 -2.21 0.74
N SER A 11 12.49 -3.08 1.44
CA SER A 11 12.31 -4.53 1.41
C SER A 11 11.04 -4.85 2.20
N THR A 12 9.90 -4.40 1.69
CA THR A 12 8.61 -4.74 2.27
C THR A 12 8.39 -6.23 2.10
N CYS A 13 8.12 -6.91 3.22
CA CYS A 13 7.69 -8.30 3.21
C CYS A 13 6.29 -8.42 2.59
N GLY A 14 6.05 -9.42 1.74
CA GLY A 14 4.77 -9.62 1.05
C GLY A 14 3.53 -9.56 1.95
N ALA A 15 3.69 -9.90 3.24
CA ALA A 15 2.66 -9.78 4.26
C ALA A 15 2.03 -8.38 4.40
N ALA A 16 2.80 -7.29 4.17
CA ALA A 16 2.25 -5.93 4.25
C ALA A 16 1.38 -5.57 3.04
N LEU A 17 1.68 -6.13 1.86
CA LEU A 17 0.83 -6.00 0.67
C LEU A 17 -0.49 -6.76 0.88
N ASP A 18 -0.42 -7.99 1.40
CA ASP A 18 -1.60 -8.80 1.68
C ASP A 18 -2.53 -8.12 2.69
N ALA A 19 -1.96 -7.56 3.77
CA ALA A 19 -2.71 -6.81 4.77
C ALA A 19 -3.36 -5.54 4.17
N ALA A 20 -2.66 -4.85 3.27
CA ALA A 20 -3.20 -3.69 2.57
C ALA A 20 -4.38 -4.08 1.66
N VAL A 21 -4.28 -5.19 0.92
CA VAL A 21 -5.36 -5.71 0.08
C VAL A 21 -6.56 -6.12 0.92
N ALA A 22 -6.35 -6.80 2.05
CA ALA A 22 -7.41 -7.17 2.99
C ALA A 22 -8.14 -5.92 3.51
N TRP A 23 -7.39 -4.90 3.93
CA TRP A 23 -7.97 -3.64 4.38
C TRP A 23 -8.81 -2.93 3.30
N LEU A 24 -8.35 -2.96 2.04
CA LEU A 24 -9.11 -2.39 0.92
C LEU A 24 -10.45 -3.10 0.68
N ARG A 25 -10.54 -4.40 0.98
CA ARG A 25 -11.78 -5.20 0.90
C ARG A 25 -12.72 -4.89 2.06
N GLU A 26 -12.19 -4.80 3.27
CA GLU A 26 -12.96 -4.53 4.49
C GLU A 26 -13.44 -3.07 4.57
N THR A 27 -12.71 -2.15 3.94
CA THR A 27 -13.05 -0.72 3.94
C THR A 27 -13.37 -0.24 2.52
N PRO A 28 -14.65 -0.29 2.10
CA PRO A 28 -15.10 0.26 0.82
C PRO A 28 -14.81 1.74 0.68
N ARG A 29 -14.68 2.24 -0.55
CA ARG A 29 -14.28 3.63 -0.85
C ARG A 29 -15.08 4.69 -0.09
N ALA A 30 -16.37 4.48 0.11
CA ALA A 30 -17.26 5.40 0.84
C ALA A 30 -16.97 5.48 2.35
N GLN A 31 -16.34 4.45 2.92
CA GLN A 31 -16.03 4.35 4.36
C GLN A 31 -14.55 4.66 4.66
N ARG A 32 -13.74 4.97 3.63
CA ARG A 32 -12.33 5.30 3.82
C ARG A 32 -12.21 6.73 4.36
N PRO A 33 -11.35 6.97 5.37
CA PRO A 33 -11.15 8.31 5.92
C PRO A 33 -10.42 9.25 4.94
N GLY A 34 -9.86 8.72 3.85
CA GLY A 34 -9.18 9.51 2.83
C GLY A 34 -8.76 8.70 1.60
N PRO A 35 -7.91 9.27 0.75
CA PRO A 35 -7.42 8.60 -0.45
C PRO A 35 -6.63 7.33 -0.09
N ALA A 36 -6.84 6.25 -0.85
CA ALA A 36 -6.31 4.93 -0.53
C ALA A 36 -4.78 4.90 -0.45
N VAL A 37 -4.06 5.49 -1.43
CA VAL A 37 -2.58 5.45 -1.45
C VAL A 37 -1.98 6.11 -0.19
N PRO A 38 -2.31 7.36 0.18
CA PRO A 38 -1.86 7.95 1.44
C PRO A 38 -2.19 7.12 2.69
N GLU A 39 -3.39 6.53 2.76
CA GLU A 39 -3.79 5.67 3.88
C GLU A 39 -2.93 4.41 3.95
N LEU A 40 -2.70 3.74 2.82
CA LEU A 40 -1.89 2.54 2.76
C LEU A 40 -0.44 2.80 3.16
N ARG A 41 0.12 3.94 2.72
CA ARG A 41 1.46 4.38 3.13
C ARG A 41 1.55 4.65 4.63
N ARG A 42 0.55 5.33 5.20
CA ARG A 42 0.52 5.66 6.64
C ARG A 42 0.30 4.45 7.54
N ARG A 43 -0.59 3.54 7.15
CA ARG A 43 -0.99 2.37 7.97
C ARG A 43 0.00 1.23 7.90
N PHE A 44 0.52 0.95 6.70
CA PHE A 44 1.31 -0.25 6.44
C PHE A 44 2.76 0.08 6.09
N GLY A 45 3.16 1.35 6.11
CA GLY A 45 4.52 1.77 5.79
C GLY A 45 4.92 1.58 4.32
N LEU A 46 3.94 1.35 3.44
CA LEU A 46 4.20 1.07 2.03
C LEU A 46 4.81 2.27 1.30
N SER A 47 5.63 1.99 0.31
CA SER A 47 6.03 2.95 -0.70
C SER A 47 4.85 3.32 -1.62
N PRO A 48 4.92 4.43 -2.36
CA PRO A 48 3.90 4.79 -3.34
C PRO A 48 3.67 3.70 -4.40
N ALA A 49 4.75 3.04 -4.85
CA ALA A 49 4.66 1.97 -5.84
C ALA A 49 3.95 0.73 -5.29
N GLU A 50 4.23 0.35 -4.04
CA GLU A 50 3.59 -0.78 -3.37
C GLU A 50 2.12 -0.51 -3.05
N ALA A 51 1.78 0.71 -2.65
CA ALA A 51 0.38 1.11 -2.46
C ALA A 51 -0.42 1.00 -3.77
N CYS A 52 0.18 1.40 -4.90
CA CYS A 52 -0.41 1.20 -6.22
C CYS A 52 -0.52 -0.29 -6.57
N ARG A 53 0.48 -1.11 -6.23
CA ARG A 53 0.44 -2.57 -6.44
C ARG A 53 -0.69 -3.23 -5.65
N ALA A 54 -0.84 -2.90 -4.37
CA ALA A 54 -1.95 -3.39 -3.55
C ALA A 54 -3.32 -3.00 -4.12
N LEU A 55 -3.45 -1.78 -4.66
CA LEU A 55 -4.68 -1.36 -5.34
C LEU A 55 -4.94 -2.16 -6.63
N ALA A 56 -3.91 -2.42 -7.43
CA ALA A 56 -4.04 -3.24 -8.64
C ALA A 56 -4.49 -4.67 -8.28
N GLU A 57 -3.85 -5.27 -7.27
CA GLU A 57 -4.16 -6.62 -6.79
C GLU A 57 -5.56 -6.70 -6.18
N PHE A 58 -5.98 -5.68 -5.44
CA PHE A 58 -7.36 -5.55 -4.97
C PHE A 58 -8.37 -5.55 -6.13
N HIS A 59 -8.15 -4.76 -7.18
CA HIS A 59 -9.07 -4.71 -8.33
C HIS A 59 -9.07 -6.02 -9.13
N LEU A 60 -7.92 -6.66 -9.31
CA LEU A 60 -7.83 -7.99 -9.96
C LEU A 60 -8.63 -9.04 -9.20
N ASN A 61 -8.60 -8.98 -7.87
CA ASN A 61 -9.36 -9.88 -7.01
C ASN A 61 -10.87 -9.64 -7.03
N LEU A 62 -11.31 -8.40 -7.28
CA LEU A 62 -12.74 -8.05 -7.40
C LEU A 62 -13.33 -8.49 -8.75
N ALA A 63 -12.48 -8.64 -9.77
CA ALA A 63 -12.86 -9.04 -11.13
C ALA A 63 -12.93 -10.56 -11.33
N ARG A 64 -12.63 -11.35 -10.30
CA ARG A 64 -12.80 -12.81 -10.27
C ARG A 64 -14.10 -13.18 -9.59
#